data_AF-A0A133UGX0-F1
#
_entry.id   AF-A0A133UGX0-F1
#
_cell.length_a   1.000
_cell.length_b   1.000
_cell.length_c   1.000
_cell.angle_alpha   90.00
_cell.angle_beta   90.00
_cell.angle_gamma   90.00
#
_symmetry.space_group_name_H-M   'P 1'
#
loop_
_entity.id
_entity.type
_entity.pdbx_description
1 polymer ?
#
loop_
_entity_poly.entity_id
_entity_poly.type
_entity_poly.pdbx_seq_one_letter_code
_entity_poly.pdbx_strand_id
1 'polypeptide(L)'
;MEKWREEQWALEQSGAKKFLDSLSEVPKKGEIKPGLYVSYEIDEEELDGGVDWPDVGVARVYAVLQGGRKEYVGEVRAYNWETIWFCTNEYDEVDSAEEWWRCIKEDYEKLKENNMK
;
A
#
# COMPACT_ATOMS: atom_id res chain seq x y z
N MET A 1 21.26 -8.94 -0.56
CA MET A 1 20.30 -9.82 0.17
C MET A 1 19.69 -9.09 1.38
N GLU A 2 19.78 -7.76 1.42
CA GLU A 2 19.39 -6.91 2.57
C GLU A 2 18.02 -6.24 2.38
N LYS A 3 17.67 -5.78 1.16
CA LYS A 3 16.39 -5.10 0.86
C LYS A 3 15.13 -5.82 1.35
N TRP A 4 15.04 -7.13 1.14
CA TRP A 4 13.92 -7.95 1.60
C TRP A 4 13.78 -8.00 3.13
N ARG A 5 14.87 -7.79 3.89
CA ARG A 5 14.79 -7.71 5.36
C ARG A 5 14.33 -6.34 5.82
N GLU A 6 14.72 -5.28 5.12
CA GLU A 6 14.37 -3.90 5.46
C GLU A 6 12.87 -3.64 5.21
N GLU A 7 12.34 -4.13 4.09
CA GLU A 7 10.91 -4.11 3.78
C GLU A 7 10.10 -4.83 4.86
N GLN A 8 10.44 -6.08 5.16
CA GLN A 8 9.73 -6.86 6.17
C GLN A 8 9.84 -6.22 7.57
N TRP A 9 11.00 -5.67 7.91
CA TRP A 9 11.19 -4.92 9.15
C TRP A 9 10.27 -3.69 9.21
N ALA A 10 10.16 -2.91 8.13
CA ALA A 10 9.30 -1.73 8.09
C ALA A 10 7.82 -2.12 8.26
N LEU A 11 7.37 -3.19 7.61
CA LEU A 11 6.00 -3.69 7.76
C LEU A 11 5.71 -4.23 9.17
N GLU A 12 6.68 -4.87 9.81
CA GLU A 12 6.57 -5.35 11.19
C GLU A 12 6.56 -4.21 12.20
N GLN A 13 7.52 -3.27 12.11
CA GLN A 13 7.64 -2.15 13.05
C GLN A 13 6.46 -1.18 12.95
N SER A 14 5.96 -0.95 11.74
CA SER A 14 4.77 -0.13 11.52
C SER A 14 3.49 -0.77 12.08
N GLY A 15 3.48 -2.10 12.27
CA GLY A 15 2.28 -2.84 12.61
C GLY A 15 1.29 -2.99 11.44
N ALA A 16 1.65 -2.55 10.22
CA ALA A 16 0.83 -2.72 9.03
C ALA A 16 0.76 -4.17 8.57
N LYS A 17 1.81 -4.97 8.86
CA LYS A 17 1.89 -6.38 8.44
C LYS A 17 0.63 -7.18 8.79
N LYS A 18 0.04 -6.98 9.98
CA LYS A 18 -1.16 -7.70 10.41
C LYS A 18 -2.39 -7.46 9.51
N PHE A 19 -2.46 -6.29 8.88
CA PHE A 19 -3.53 -5.95 7.95
C PHE A 19 -3.21 -6.48 6.54
N LEU A 20 -1.96 -6.29 6.11
CA LEU A 20 -1.49 -6.73 4.80
C LEU A 20 -1.46 -8.26 4.63
N ASP A 21 -1.17 -9.01 5.70
CA ASP A 21 -1.21 -10.49 5.71
C ASP A 21 -2.61 -11.04 5.39
N SER A 22 -3.66 -10.23 5.55
CA SER A 22 -5.04 -10.61 5.20
C SER A 22 -5.39 -10.40 3.72
N LEU A 23 -4.52 -9.70 2.99
CA LEU A 23 -4.72 -9.35 1.59
C LEU A 23 -4.03 -10.34 0.65
N SER A 24 -4.64 -10.54 -0.51
CA SER A 24 -3.96 -11.22 -1.61
C SER A 24 -3.05 -10.25 -2.35
N GLU A 25 -1.92 -10.73 -2.85
CA GLU A 25 -1.09 -9.94 -3.75
C GLU A 25 -1.80 -9.68 -5.09
N VAL A 26 -1.58 -8.50 -5.67
CA VAL A 26 -2.13 -8.12 -6.98
C VAL A 26 -1.68 -9.13 -8.06
N PRO A 27 -2.59 -9.86 -8.70
CA PRO A 27 -2.20 -10.81 -9.74
C PRO A 27 -1.56 -10.11 -10.94
N LYS A 28 -0.43 -10.63 -11.43
CA LYS A 28 0.26 -10.13 -12.63
C LYS A 28 -0.42 -10.52 -13.94
N LYS A 29 -1.29 -11.55 -13.92
CA LYS A 29 -2.00 -12.07 -15.09
C LYS A 29 -3.38 -12.61 -14.69
N GLY A 30 -4.32 -12.58 -15.63
CA GLY A 30 -5.66 -13.14 -15.47
C GLY A 30 -6.71 -12.14 -14.99
N GLU A 31 -7.94 -12.61 -14.86
CA GLU A 31 -9.06 -11.84 -14.33
C GLU A 31 -8.92 -11.71 -12.81
N ILE A 32 -9.08 -10.49 -12.31
CA ILE A 32 -8.95 -10.18 -10.88
C ILE A 32 -10.34 -9.87 -10.34
N LYS A 33 -10.72 -10.58 -9.28
CA LYS A 33 -12.02 -10.37 -8.63
C LYS A 33 -12.01 -9.05 -7.85
N PRO A 34 -13.18 -8.41 -7.67
CA PRO A 34 -13.27 -7.24 -6.81
C PRO A 34 -12.82 -7.54 -5.38
N GLY A 35 -12.04 -6.64 -4.78
CA GLY A 35 -11.43 -6.84 -3.47
C GLY A 35 -10.29 -5.87 -3.19
N LEU A 36 -9.75 -5.93 -1.98
CA LEU A 36 -8.50 -5.26 -1.63
C LEU A 36 -7.32 -6.19 -1.91
N TYR A 37 -6.26 -5.62 -2.47
CA TYR A 37 -5.04 -6.32 -2.83
C TYR A 37 -3.82 -5.50 -2.44
N VAL A 38 -2.70 -6.17 -2.20
CA VAL A 38 -1.42 -5.54 -1.89
C VAL A 38 -0.40 -5.78 -3.01
N SER A 39 0.48 -4.82 -3.24
CA SER A 39 1.65 -4.95 -4.09
C SER A 39 2.88 -4.55 -3.28
N TYR A 40 3.88 -5.44 -3.23
CA TYR A 40 5.20 -5.19 -2.65
C TYR A 40 6.24 -4.83 -3.72
N GLU A 41 5.78 -4.49 -4.93
CA GLU A 41 6.65 -4.08 -6.02
C GLU A 41 7.18 -2.67 -5.74
N ILE A 42 8.48 -2.60 -5.45
CA ILE A 42 9.21 -1.35 -5.24
C ILE A 42 9.47 -0.69 -6.60
N ASP A 43 9.18 0.61 -6.68
CA ASP A 43 9.57 1.42 -7.83
C ASP A 43 11.07 1.72 -7.74
N GLU A 44 11.86 1.25 -8.72
CA GLU A 44 13.31 1.46 -8.70
C GLU A 44 13.69 2.94 -8.90
N GLU A 45 12.80 3.77 -9.47
CA GLU A 45 13.03 5.21 -9.60
C GLU A 45 12.99 5.92 -8.24
N GLU A 46 12.18 5.42 -7.29
CA GLU A 46 12.14 5.92 -5.90
C GLU A 46 13.44 5.62 -5.14
N LEU A 47 14.25 4.67 -5.62
CA LEU A 47 15.52 4.31 -5.01
C LEU A 47 16.69 5.23 -5.40
N ASP A 48 16.55 6.01 -6.47
CA ASP A 48 17.62 6.85 -7.06
C ASP A 48 17.31 8.37 -6.95
N GLY A 49 16.39 8.75 -6.05
CA GLY A 49 15.81 10.10 -5.93
C GLY A 49 16.74 11.29 -5.66
N GLY A 50 18.07 11.12 -5.66
CA GLY A 50 19.06 12.19 -5.53
C GLY A 50 19.64 12.34 -4.11
N VAL A 51 20.03 13.58 -3.75
CA VAL A 51 20.74 13.91 -2.48
C VAL A 51 19.86 13.72 -1.24
N ASP A 52 18.54 13.76 -1.41
CA ASP A 52 17.58 13.36 -0.39
C ASP A 52 17.20 11.88 -0.60
N TRP A 53 17.38 11.11 0.45
CA TRP A 53 17.31 9.64 0.56
C TRP A 53 15.99 9.04 0.06
N PRO A 54 15.95 7.73 -0.27
CA PRO A 54 14.77 7.15 -0.91
C PRO A 54 13.56 7.09 0.03
N ASP A 55 12.44 7.64 -0.43
CA ASP A 55 11.09 7.46 0.14
C ASP A 55 10.37 6.38 -0.66
N VAL A 56 10.51 5.13 -0.22
CA VAL A 56 10.09 3.96 -1.01
C VAL A 56 8.73 3.49 -0.57
N GLY A 57 7.79 3.32 -1.51
CA GLY A 57 6.55 2.59 -1.29
C GLY A 57 6.82 1.10 -1.08
N VAL A 58 6.93 0.67 0.18
CA VAL A 58 7.24 -0.74 0.55
C VAL A 58 6.03 -1.66 0.46
N ALA A 59 4.81 -1.11 0.55
CA ALA A 59 3.58 -1.84 0.29
C ALA A 59 2.48 -0.92 -0.20
N ARG A 60 1.98 -1.14 -1.41
CA ARG A 60 0.87 -0.39 -2.02
C ARG A 60 -0.42 -1.20 -1.97
N VAL A 61 -1.50 -0.59 -1.54
CA VAL A 61 -2.83 -1.21 -1.45
C VAL A 61 -3.71 -0.68 -2.58
N TYR A 62 -4.35 -1.63 -3.28
CA TYR A 62 -5.24 -1.35 -4.39
C TYR A 62 -6.64 -1.91 -4.12
N ALA A 63 -7.65 -1.09 -4.42
CA ALA A 63 -9.02 -1.52 -4.59
C ALA A 63 -9.22 -2.02 -6.02
N VAL A 64 -9.54 -3.30 -6.17
CA VAL A 64 -10.00 -3.86 -7.43
C VAL A 64 -11.52 -3.78 -7.46
N LEU A 65 -12.04 -3.14 -8.50
CA LEU A 65 -13.46 -2.94 -8.73
C LEU A 65 -13.99 -3.89 -9.83
N GLN A 66 -15.30 -3.85 -10.07
CA GLN A 66 -15.92 -4.66 -11.12
C GLN A 66 -15.30 -4.35 -12.48
N GLY A 67 -15.01 -5.38 -13.28
CA GLY A 67 -14.29 -5.25 -14.55
C GLY A 67 -12.76 -5.20 -14.41
N GLY A 68 -12.22 -5.37 -13.20
CA GLY A 68 -10.78 -5.48 -12.97
C GLY A 68 -10.05 -4.14 -12.88
N ARG A 69 -10.78 -3.02 -12.82
CA ARG A 69 -10.18 -1.68 -12.61
C ARG A 69 -9.51 -1.62 -11.23
N LYS A 70 -8.26 -1.16 -11.20
CA LYS A 70 -7.46 -1.00 -9.97
C LYS A 70 -7.42 0.48 -9.61
N GLU A 71 -7.82 0.80 -8.39
CA GLU A 71 -7.70 2.14 -7.82
C GLU A 71 -6.72 2.08 -6.66
N TYR A 72 -5.77 3.02 -6.62
CA TYR A 72 -4.87 3.18 -5.48
C TYR A 72 -5.66 3.72 -4.28
N VAL A 73 -5.45 3.14 -3.09
CA VAL A 73 -6.14 3.56 -1.85
C VAL A 73 -5.20 3.86 -0.69
N GLY A 74 -3.94 3.46 -0.79
CA GLY A 74 -2.92 3.82 0.19
C GLY A 74 -1.66 3.01 0.04
N GLU A 75 -0.63 3.40 0.78
CA GLU A 75 0.63 2.68 0.86
C GLU A 75 1.31 2.89 2.21
N VAL A 76 2.24 1.99 2.50
CA VAL A 76 3.24 2.16 3.54
C VAL A 76 4.52 2.59 2.85
N ARG A 77 5.10 3.70 3.28
CA ARG A 77 6.40 4.15 2.80
C ARG A 77 7.46 4.02 3.87
N ALA A 78 8.70 3.79 3.45
CA ALA A 78 9.85 3.78 4.33
C ALA A 78 10.89 4.78 3.83
N TYR A 79 11.11 5.83 4.62
CA TYR A 79 12.19 6.78 4.42
C TYR A 79 13.45 6.28 5.13
N ASN A 80 14.52 6.09 4.35
CA ASN A 80 15.80 5.54 4.83
C ASN A 80 15.68 4.22 5.62
N TRP A 81 14.57 3.48 5.48
CA TRP A 81 14.29 2.30 6.31
C TRP A 81 14.32 2.56 7.83
N GLU A 82 14.18 3.82 8.25
CA GLU A 82 14.21 4.24 9.65
C GLU A 82 12.90 4.90 10.06
N THR A 83 12.26 5.60 9.13
CA THR A 83 11.01 6.30 9.35
C THR A 83 9.93 5.70 8.45
N ILE A 84 8.74 5.47 9.00
CA ILE A 84 7.65 4.78 8.30
C ILE A 84 6.45 5.70 8.23
N TRP A 85 5.94 5.91 7.01
CA TRP A 85 4.80 6.78 6.75
C TRP A 85 3.63 5.95 6.24
N PHE A 86 2.44 6.32 6.69
CA PHE A 86 1.19 5.75 6.21
C PHE A 86 0.51 6.76 5.31
N CYS A 87 0.45 6.46 4.02
CA CYS A 87 -0.21 7.34 3.05
C CYS A 87 -1.53 6.70 2.62
N THR A 88 -2.53 7.53 2.38
CA THR A 88 -3.77 7.16 1.69
C THR A 88 -3.86 7.90 0.35
N ASN A 89 -5.00 7.85 -0.32
CA ASN A 89 -5.26 8.72 -1.48
C ASN A 89 -5.51 10.20 -1.09
N GLU A 90 -5.86 10.46 0.18
CA GLU A 90 -6.30 11.76 0.71
C GLU A 90 -5.26 12.39 1.64
N TYR A 91 -4.43 11.57 2.30
CA TYR A 91 -3.47 12.01 3.32
C TYR A 91 -2.09 11.44 3.04
N ASP A 92 -1.07 12.30 3.05
CA ASP A 92 0.33 11.89 2.88
C ASP A 92 0.94 11.28 4.16
N GLU A 93 0.30 11.49 5.33
CA GLU A 93 0.72 10.91 6.60
C GLU A 93 -0.50 10.68 7.49
N VAL A 94 -0.60 9.48 8.07
CA VAL A 94 -1.63 9.08 9.02
C VAL A 94 -0.94 8.57 10.28
N ASP A 95 -1.50 8.90 11.46
CA ASP A 95 -0.82 8.75 12.74
C ASP A 95 -0.62 7.29 13.20
N SER A 96 -1.36 6.33 12.63
CA SER A 96 -1.29 4.91 13.04
C SER A 96 -1.72 3.92 11.95
N ALA A 97 -1.23 2.68 12.05
CA ALA A 97 -1.63 1.60 11.14
C ALA A 97 -3.13 1.28 11.24
N GLU A 98 -3.72 1.38 12.43
CA GLU A 98 -5.17 1.19 12.64
C GLU A 98 -6.00 2.24 11.92
N GLU A 99 -5.59 3.50 12.02
CA GLU A 99 -6.28 4.61 11.36
C GLU A 99 -6.10 4.54 9.84
N TRP A 100 -4.87 4.30 9.38
CA TRP A 100 -4.55 4.06 7.98
C TRP A 100 -5.42 2.94 7.38
N TRP A 101 -5.51 1.81 8.09
CA TRP A 101 -6.35 0.69 7.64
C TRP A 101 -7.84 1.02 7.65
N ARG A 102 -8.30 1.84 8.59
CA ARG A 102 -9.68 2.34 8.60
C ARG A 102 -9.94 3.20 7.35
N CYS A 103 -9.07 4.14 7.03
CA CYS A 103 -9.19 4.99 5.85
C CYS A 103 -9.24 4.16 4.55
N ILE A 104 -8.33 3.20 4.38
CA ILE A 104 -8.32 2.28 3.23
C ILE A 104 -9.67 1.56 3.06
N LYS A 105 -10.24 1.06 4.15
CA LYS A 105 -11.55 0.38 4.09
C LYS A 105 -12.66 1.36 3.73
N GLU A 106 -12.68 2.55 4.32
CA GLU A 106 -13.67 3.57 4.02
C GLU A 106 -13.62 3.98 2.54
N ASP A 107 -12.41 4.17 1.98
CA ASP A 107 -12.25 4.51 0.57
C ASP A 107 -12.67 3.36 -0.35
N TYR A 108 -12.36 2.12 0.00
CA TYR A 108 -12.86 0.98 -0.74
C TYR A 108 -14.39 0.89 -0.75
N GLU A 109 -15.05 1.14 0.39
CA GLU A 109 -16.52 1.19 0.45
C GLU A 109 -17.09 2.30 -0.44
N LYS A 110 -16.54 3.53 -0.36
CA LYS A 110 -16.93 4.66 -1.25
C LYS A 110 -16.78 4.31 -2.73
N LEU A 111 -15.67 3.67 -3.10
CA LEU A 111 -15.38 3.27 -4.48
C LEU A 111 -16.35 2.20 -4.99
N LYS A 112 -16.71 1.21 -4.16
CA LYS A 112 -17.72 0.22 -4.52
C LYS A 112 -19.07 0.87 -4.77
N GLU A 113 -19.52 1.77 -3.90
CA GLU A 113 -20.82 2.46 -4.05
C GLU A 113 -20.88 3.28 -5.35
N ASN A 114 -19.79 3.97 -5.70
CA ASN A 114 -19.70 4.76 -6.92
C ASN A 114 -19.58 3.90 -8.19
N ASN A 115 -19.03 2.69 -8.08
CA ASN A 115 -18.89 1.76 -9.22
C ASN A 115 -20.19 0.98 -9.52
N MET A 116 -21.19 1.03 -8.64
CA MET A 116 -22.51 0.42 -8.84
C MET A 116 -23.56 1.39 -9.42
N LYS A 117 -23.21 2.67 -9.60
CA LYS A 117 -24.04 3.68 -10.29
C LYS A 117 -23.71 3.72 -11.77
#